data_AF-A0A356ATF3-F1
#
_entry.id   AF-A0A356ATF3-F1
#
_cell.length_a   1.000
_cell.length_b   1.000
_cell.length_c   1.000
_cell.angle_alpha   90.00
_cell.angle_beta   90.00
_cell.angle_gamma   90.00
#
_symmetry.space_group_name_H-M   'P 1'
#
loop_
_entity.id
_entity.type
_entity.pdbx_description
1 polymer ?
#
loop_
_entity_poly.entity_id
_entity_poly.type
_entity_poly.pdbx_seq_one_letter_code
_entity_poly.pdbx_strand_id
1 'polypeptide(L)'
;MFYVYFDFVLHVQIRIDSLRGGQKAAADKMAKEKKRLGGCLKGFLAFILLVVVGLVVLTGVTISKLTVDHHDLEIMGDEQDYQSGMEKAKTVVKGDITALHLLNIYNGKYEVQGSVPVEAVFTNAETYAILNKANETSGPMRNIQIKWLQGNKFEFYGVVDKSIMSIVNKHMGLNEEDNPALVKWIGRILHNKPVYGKGSFDLVSPNYVEIDMETVVMGNRTLKDENVSLIRNELRNLINKAVSLENGVSIEELTVENGALHYEGTLPREIKGQ
;
A
#
# COMPACT_ATOMS: atom_id res chain seq x y z
N MET A 1 -25.56 -28.30 -14.43
CA MET A 1 -24.74 -27.57 -13.44
C MET A 1 -24.57 -26.07 -13.78
N PHE A 2 -25.27 -25.50 -14.79
CA PHE A 2 -25.27 -24.06 -15.09
C PHE A 2 -26.49 -23.31 -14.53
N TYR A 3 -27.56 -24.02 -14.14
CA TYR A 3 -28.81 -23.41 -13.65
C TYR A 3 -28.75 -22.92 -12.18
N VAL A 4 -27.89 -23.50 -11.36
CA VAL A 4 -27.73 -23.11 -9.94
C VAL A 4 -26.92 -21.80 -9.80
N TYR A 5 -26.14 -21.44 -10.81
CA TYR A 5 -25.26 -20.27 -10.79
C TYR A 5 -26.00 -18.96 -11.09
N PHE A 6 -27.03 -19.02 -11.94
CA PHE A 6 -27.81 -17.83 -12.32
C PHE A 6 -28.74 -17.38 -11.19
N ASP A 7 -29.28 -18.33 -10.42
CA ASP A 7 -30.22 -18.06 -9.32
C ASP A 7 -29.53 -17.38 -8.12
N PHE A 8 -28.26 -17.71 -7.87
CA PHE A 8 -27.47 -17.10 -6.80
C PHE A 8 -27.08 -15.65 -7.10
N VAL A 9 -26.71 -15.35 -8.34
CA VAL A 9 -26.35 -13.98 -8.78
C VAL A 9 -27.58 -13.06 -8.76
N LEU A 10 -28.74 -13.58 -9.19
CA LEU A 10 -29.99 -12.81 -9.17
C LEU A 10 -30.47 -12.54 -7.72
N HIS A 11 -30.34 -13.51 -6.82
CA HIS A 11 -30.71 -13.34 -5.41
C HIS A 11 -29.84 -12.30 -4.67
N VAL A 12 -28.54 -12.24 -4.98
CA VAL A 12 -27.62 -11.26 -4.37
C VAL A 12 -27.93 -9.84 -4.88
N GLN A 13 -28.21 -9.69 -6.17
CA GLN A 13 -28.55 -8.39 -6.76
C GLN A 13 -29.87 -7.83 -6.20
N ILE A 14 -30.90 -8.67 -6.08
CA ILE A 14 -32.22 -8.29 -5.55
C ILE A 14 -32.13 -7.88 -4.07
N ARG A 15 -31.24 -8.52 -3.27
CA ARG A 15 -31.05 -8.17 -1.86
C ARG A 15 -30.31 -6.84 -1.68
N ILE A 16 -29.37 -6.52 -2.57
CA ILE A 16 -28.64 -5.23 -2.57
C ILE A 16 -29.60 -4.08 -2.90
N ASP A 17 -30.52 -4.26 -3.84
CA ASP A 17 -31.49 -3.23 -4.19
C ASP A 17 -32.59 -3.05 -3.12
N SER A 18 -32.97 -4.13 -2.41
CA SER A 18 -33.85 -4.07 -1.24
C SER A 18 -33.24 -3.28 -0.07
N LEU A 19 -31.93 -3.44 0.19
CA LEU A 19 -31.21 -2.70 1.23
C LEU A 19 -31.04 -1.20 0.89
N ARG A 20 -30.97 -0.86 -0.40
CA ARG A 20 -30.95 0.54 -0.88
C ARG A 20 -32.30 1.25 -0.71
N GLY A 21 -33.41 0.52 -0.79
CA GLY A 21 -34.75 1.07 -0.57
C GLY A 21 -35.05 1.43 0.90
N GLY A 22 -34.50 0.67 1.85
CA GLY A 22 -34.78 0.85 3.29
C GLY A 22 -33.99 1.96 3.98
N GLN A 23 -32.80 2.33 3.49
CA GLN A 23 -31.94 3.33 4.16
C GLN A 23 -32.20 4.78 3.75
N LYS A 24 -33.00 5.01 2.69
CA LYS A 24 -33.29 6.37 2.19
C LYS A 24 -34.15 7.19 3.17
N ALA A 25 -34.93 6.53 4.03
CA ALA A 25 -35.79 7.20 5.02
C ALA A 25 -35.07 7.56 6.34
N ALA A 26 -33.94 6.91 6.67
CA ALA A 26 -33.17 7.17 7.89
C ALA A 26 -32.02 8.17 7.67
N ALA A 27 -31.51 8.27 6.43
CA ALA A 27 -30.36 9.12 6.09
C ALA A 27 -30.68 10.63 6.01
N ASP A 28 -31.94 11.00 5.70
CA ASP A 28 -32.33 12.41 5.56
C ASP A 28 -32.35 13.19 6.88
N LYS A 29 -32.39 12.50 8.03
CA LYS A 29 -32.33 13.14 9.36
C LYS A 29 -30.90 13.40 9.87
N MET A 30 -29.89 12.70 9.36
CA MET A 30 -28.48 12.90 9.77
C MET A 30 -27.66 13.75 8.79
N ALA A 31 -28.24 14.13 7.64
CA ALA A 31 -27.55 14.83 6.56
C ALA A 31 -27.26 16.33 6.80
N LYS A 32 -27.64 16.90 7.95
CA LYS A 32 -27.52 18.34 8.19
C LYS A 32 -26.29 18.80 8.99
N GLU A 33 -25.48 17.89 9.55
CA GLU A 33 -24.37 18.30 10.44
C GLU A 33 -22.97 17.80 10.07
N LYS A 34 -22.79 17.07 8.96
CA LYS A 34 -21.46 16.51 8.60
C LYS A 34 -21.09 16.69 7.13
N LYS A 35 -21.24 17.90 6.59
CA LYS A 35 -20.78 18.24 5.24
C LYS A 35 -19.58 19.19 5.29
N ARG A 36 -18.37 18.62 5.31
CA ARG A 36 -17.16 19.15 4.65
C ARG A 36 -15.93 18.24 4.75
N LEU A 37 -16.05 16.93 4.55
CA LEU A 37 -14.92 16.04 4.24
C LEU A 37 -15.48 14.69 3.80
N GLY A 38 -15.45 14.38 2.50
CA GLY A 38 -15.97 13.08 2.04
C GLY A 38 -16.38 12.98 0.57
N GLY A 39 -15.78 13.78 -0.31
CA GLY A 39 -16.02 13.71 -1.76
C GLY A 39 -15.12 12.74 -2.51
N CYS A 40 -13.84 12.61 -2.11
CA CYS A 40 -12.85 11.79 -2.84
C CYS A 40 -12.82 10.31 -2.36
N LEU A 41 -13.16 10.07 -1.10
CA LEU A 41 -13.14 8.75 -0.46
C LEU A 41 -14.15 7.75 -1.07
N LYS A 42 -15.28 8.24 -1.60
CA LYS A 42 -16.36 7.37 -2.12
C LYS A 42 -16.04 6.74 -3.48
N GLY A 43 -15.15 7.34 -4.27
CA GLY A 43 -14.69 6.81 -5.55
C GLY A 43 -13.68 5.68 -5.41
N PHE A 44 -12.75 5.82 -4.46
CA PHE A 44 -11.75 4.80 -4.12
C PHE A 44 -12.37 3.52 -3.50
N LEU A 45 -13.46 3.69 -2.75
CA LEU A 45 -14.18 2.60 -2.08
C LEU A 45 -15.02 1.73 -3.01
N ALA A 46 -15.61 2.32 -4.05
CA ALA A 46 -16.32 1.58 -5.09
C ALA A 46 -15.36 0.77 -5.99
N PHE A 47 -14.09 1.14 -6.00
CA PHE A 47 -13.08 0.62 -6.91
C PHE A 47 -12.52 -0.75 -6.48
N ILE A 48 -12.03 -0.91 -5.24
CA ILE A 48 -11.50 -2.21 -4.79
C ILE A 48 -12.61 -3.28 -4.76
N LEU A 49 -13.86 -2.86 -4.53
CA LEU A 49 -15.04 -3.72 -4.67
C LEU A 49 -15.19 -4.25 -6.11
N LEU A 50 -14.96 -3.41 -7.13
CA LEU A 50 -15.00 -3.81 -8.54
C LEU A 50 -13.79 -4.67 -8.95
N VAL A 51 -12.60 -4.39 -8.41
CA VAL A 51 -11.41 -5.23 -8.61
C VAL A 51 -11.62 -6.61 -8.01
N VAL A 52 -12.05 -6.70 -6.75
CA VAL A 52 -12.15 -7.97 -6.02
C VAL A 52 -13.41 -8.75 -6.41
N VAL A 53 -14.57 -8.14 -6.59
CA VAL A 53 -15.80 -8.85 -7.03
C VAL A 53 -15.77 -9.12 -8.54
N GLY A 54 -15.22 -8.21 -9.35
CA GLY A 54 -15.01 -8.40 -10.78
C GLY A 54 -13.98 -9.50 -11.09
N LEU A 55 -12.89 -9.61 -10.32
CA LEU A 55 -11.92 -10.71 -10.43
C LEU A 55 -12.55 -12.09 -10.18
N VAL A 56 -13.59 -12.17 -9.35
CA VAL A 56 -14.19 -13.44 -8.89
C VAL A 56 -15.34 -13.90 -9.76
N VAL A 57 -16.14 -12.96 -10.26
CA VAL A 57 -17.31 -13.28 -11.10
C VAL A 57 -16.89 -13.48 -12.56
N LEU A 58 -15.86 -12.78 -13.06
CA LEU A 58 -15.38 -12.93 -14.45
C LEU A 58 -14.30 -14.01 -14.62
N THR A 59 -13.54 -14.34 -13.57
CA THR A 59 -12.59 -15.47 -13.63
C THR A 59 -13.13 -16.61 -12.77
N GLY A 60 -13.92 -17.51 -13.38
CA GLY A 60 -14.33 -18.78 -12.78
C GLY A 60 -13.15 -19.73 -12.56
N VAL A 61 -12.07 -19.27 -11.94
CA VAL A 61 -10.75 -19.89 -11.95
C VAL A 61 -10.45 -20.55 -10.60
N THR A 62 -10.23 -21.85 -10.67
CA THR A 62 -9.55 -22.68 -9.67
C THR A 62 -8.28 -22.00 -9.14
N ILE A 63 -8.31 -21.67 -7.84
CA ILE A 63 -7.24 -21.07 -7.02
C ILE A 63 -5.86 -21.77 -7.17
N SER A 64 -5.85 -23.02 -7.65
CA SER A 64 -4.66 -23.85 -7.85
C SER A 64 -3.72 -23.43 -8.98
N LYS A 65 -4.08 -22.47 -9.86
CA LYS A 65 -3.24 -22.02 -10.99
C LYS A 65 -2.52 -20.67 -10.77
N LEU A 66 -2.56 -20.10 -9.57
CA LEU A 66 -1.75 -18.93 -9.19
C LEU A 66 -0.37 -19.37 -8.66
N THR A 67 0.27 -20.32 -9.34
CA THR A 67 1.68 -20.68 -9.09
C THR A 67 2.57 -19.58 -9.67
N VAL A 68 3.48 -19.11 -8.82
CA VAL A 68 4.26 -17.88 -8.93
C VAL A 68 5.37 -18.03 -9.96
N ASP A 69 5.36 -17.22 -11.02
CA ASP A 69 6.62 -16.87 -11.68
C ASP A 69 7.39 -16.00 -10.70
N HIS A 70 8.54 -16.47 -10.23
CA HIS A 70 9.30 -15.80 -9.17
C HIS A 70 9.91 -14.53 -9.75
N HIS A 71 9.34 -13.37 -9.42
CA HIS A 71 9.97 -12.06 -9.65
C HIS A 71 10.70 -11.62 -8.39
N ASP A 72 11.51 -12.54 -7.83
CA ASP A 72 12.47 -12.20 -6.78
C ASP A 72 13.54 -11.31 -7.41
N LEU A 73 13.81 -10.15 -6.82
CA LEU A 73 14.83 -9.22 -7.33
C LEU A 73 16.22 -9.60 -6.81
N GLU A 74 16.32 -10.65 -5.98
CA GLU A 74 17.55 -11.16 -5.36
C GLU A 74 18.23 -10.10 -4.47
N ILE A 75 17.43 -9.17 -3.93
CA ILE A 75 17.90 -8.13 -3.01
C ILE A 75 17.73 -8.66 -1.60
N MET A 76 18.82 -8.65 -0.86
CA MET A 76 18.87 -8.94 0.56
C MET A 76 19.65 -7.84 1.25
N GLY A 77 19.40 -7.69 2.54
CA GLY A 77 20.15 -6.82 3.43
C GLY A 77 20.15 -7.41 4.83
N ASP A 78 21.17 -7.09 5.60
CA ASP A 78 21.36 -7.60 6.95
C ASP A 78 21.24 -6.49 8.02
N GLU A 79 21.62 -6.81 9.25
CA GLU A 79 21.60 -5.84 10.35
C GLU A 79 22.64 -4.72 10.15
N GLN A 80 23.78 -4.99 9.50
CA GLN A 80 24.77 -3.96 9.20
C GLN A 80 24.23 -2.97 8.16
N ASP A 81 23.53 -3.45 7.13
CA ASP A 81 22.84 -2.60 6.16
C ASP A 81 21.77 -1.73 6.83
N TYR A 82 20.99 -2.31 7.76
CA TYR A 82 20.03 -1.54 8.55
C TYR A 82 20.72 -0.43 9.35
N GLN A 83 21.78 -0.75 10.12
CA GLN A 83 22.48 0.24 10.93
C GLN A 83 23.13 1.33 10.07
N SER A 84 23.75 0.97 8.94
CA SER A 84 24.34 1.94 8.02
C SER A 84 23.29 2.87 7.40
N GLY A 85 22.15 2.33 6.97
CA GLY A 85 21.04 3.13 6.48
C GLY A 85 20.46 4.09 7.53
N MET A 86 20.31 3.63 8.77
CA MET A 86 19.81 4.48 9.87
C MET A 86 20.82 5.57 10.27
N GLU A 87 22.12 5.29 10.25
CA GLU A 87 23.17 6.28 10.48
C GLU A 87 23.13 7.39 9.42
N LYS A 88 23.00 7.02 8.14
CA LYS A 88 22.84 7.97 7.01
C LYS A 88 21.60 8.84 7.15
N ALA A 89 20.47 8.25 7.56
CA ALA A 89 19.22 8.96 7.75
C ALA A 89 19.28 10.00 8.88
N LYS A 90 20.22 9.86 9.84
CA LYS A 90 20.36 10.71 11.03
C LYS A 90 19.06 10.83 11.88
N THR A 91 18.10 9.93 11.66
CA THR A 91 16.83 9.87 12.37
C THR A 91 16.92 8.86 13.50
N VAL A 92 16.62 9.30 14.72
CA VAL A 92 16.55 8.43 15.89
C VAL A 92 15.15 7.82 15.99
N VAL A 93 15.05 6.50 15.87
CA VAL A 93 13.80 5.77 16.16
C VAL A 93 13.65 5.64 17.67
N LYS A 94 12.56 6.18 18.23
CA LYS A 94 12.21 6.00 19.64
C LYS A 94 11.26 4.81 19.78
N GLY A 95 11.66 3.82 20.58
CA GLY A 95 10.86 2.63 20.83
C GLY A 95 11.06 1.55 19.77
N ASP A 96 10.03 0.74 19.56
CA ASP A 96 10.08 -0.38 18.62
C ASP A 96 9.87 0.10 17.17
N ILE A 97 10.84 -0.17 16.30
CA ILE A 97 10.76 0.16 14.88
C ILE A 97 9.60 -0.57 14.17
N THR A 98 9.16 -1.73 14.66
CA THR A 98 8.04 -2.44 14.05
C THR A 98 6.72 -1.68 14.19
N ALA A 99 6.63 -0.71 15.12
CA ALA A 99 5.50 0.21 15.21
C ALA A 99 5.47 1.27 14.08
N LEU A 100 6.53 1.36 13.27
CA LEU A 100 6.63 2.22 12.09
C LEU A 100 6.43 1.45 10.78
N HIS A 101 5.78 0.28 10.83
CA HIS A 101 5.42 -0.47 9.63
C HIS A 101 4.57 0.38 8.65
N LEU A 102 4.54 -0.01 7.37
CA LEU A 102 3.93 0.80 6.29
C LEU A 102 2.50 1.23 6.59
N LEU A 103 1.71 0.35 7.21
CA LEU A 103 0.33 0.67 7.56
C LEU A 103 0.20 1.74 8.67
N ASN A 104 1.10 1.80 9.65
CA ASN A 104 1.05 2.83 10.68
C ASN A 104 1.44 4.19 10.09
N ILE A 105 2.47 4.21 9.24
CA ILE A 105 2.84 5.40 8.46
C ILE A 105 1.66 5.87 7.59
N TYR A 106 1.06 4.96 6.82
CA TYR A 106 -0.12 5.26 6.00
C TYR A 106 -1.26 5.86 6.83
N ASN A 107 -1.52 5.32 8.01
CA ASN A 107 -2.58 5.81 8.89
C ASN A 107 -2.22 7.10 9.65
N GLY A 108 -0.98 7.58 9.58
CA GLY A 108 -0.51 8.70 10.40
C GLY A 108 -0.39 8.35 11.89
N LYS A 109 -0.14 7.08 12.21
CA LYS A 109 0.05 6.57 13.58
C LYS A 109 1.52 6.62 13.98
N TYR A 110 2.08 7.81 13.94
CA TYR A 110 3.45 8.09 14.35
C TYR A 110 3.59 9.54 14.76
N GLU A 111 4.64 9.84 15.50
CA GLU A 111 5.03 11.16 15.92
C GLU A 111 6.45 11.44 15.45
N VAL A 112 6.70 12.67 15.04
CA VAL A 112 8.03 13.16 14.69
C VAL A 112 8.44 14.32 15.59
N GLN A 113 9.73 14.49 15.80
CA GLN A 113 10.26 15.66 16.51
C GLN A 113 11.50 16.22 15.81
N GLY A 114 11.50 17.54 15.65
CA GLY A 114 12.59 18.27 15.00
C GLY A 114 12.81 17.87 13.55
N SER A 115 13.86 18.44 12.97
CA SER A 115 14.30 18.15 11.61
C SER A 115 15.83 18.29 11.55
N VAL A 116 16.47 17.50 10.70
CA VAL A 116 17.93 17.50 10.48
C VAL A 116 18.24 17.43 8.99
N PRO A 117 19.25 18.17 8.51
CA PRO A 117 19.68 18.08 7.13
C PRO A 117 20.41 16.78 6.85
N VAL A 118 20.07 16.16 5.73
CA VAL A 118 20.58 14.87 5.28
C VAL A 118 20.93 14.96 3.81
N GLU A 119 22.14 14.54 3.49
CA GLU A 119 22.63 14.26 2.16
C GLU A 119 23.18 12.84 2.25
N ALA A 120 22.55 11.90 1.54
CA ALA A 120 22.82 10.48 1.69
C ALA A 120 22.50 9.69 0.43
N VAL A 121 23.28 8.64 0.21
CA VAL A 121 23.03 7.63 -0.84
C VAL A 121 22.63 6.32 -0.16
N PHE A 122 21.42 5.86 -0.45
CA PHE A 122 20.84 4.61 0.07
C PHE A 122 20.91 3.50 -0.99
N THR A 123 21.61 2.43 -0.65
CA THR A 123 21.70 1.25 -1.50
C THR A 123 20.39 0.44 -1.47
N ASN A 124 20.25 -0.49 -2.42
CA ASN A 124 19.15 -1.45 -2.42
C ASN A 124 19.11 -2.30 -1.14
N ALA A 125 20.26 -2.71 -0.61
CA ALA A 125 20.37 -3.53 0.60
C ALA A 125 19.92 -2.76 1.85
N GLU A 126 20.36 -1.50 2.00
CA GLU A 126 19.92 -0.63 3.11
C GLU A 126 18.42 -0.35 3.04
N THR A 127 17.90 -0.06 1.84
CA THR A 127 16.47 0.15 1.60
C THR A 127 15.66 -1.09 2.00
N TYR A 128 16.12 -2.27 1.57
CA TYR A 128 15.54 -3.55 1.96
C TYR A 128 15.55 -3.74 3.47
N ALA A 129 16.70 -3.54 4.12
CA ALA A 129 16.88 -3.80 5.54
C ALA A 129 15.98 -2.90 6.39
N ILE A 130 15.90 -1.60 6.09
CA ILE A 130 15.01 -0.64 6.77
C ILE A 130 13.54 -1.06 6.62
N LEU A 131 13.09 -1.31 5.39
CA LEU A 131 11.68 -1.63 5.13
C LEU A 131 11.28 -2.95 5.78
N ASN A 132 12.11 -3.99 5.71
CA ASN A 132 11.78 -5.28 6.30
C ASN A 132 11.86 -5.25 7.82
N LYS A 133 12.83 -4.53 8.41
CA LYS A 133 12.89 -4.34 9.87
C LYS A 133 11.63 -3.65 10.40
N ALA A 134 11.16 -2.61 9.72
CA ALA A 134 9.94 -1.91 10.11
C ALA A 134 8.68 -2.76 9.93
N ASN A 135 8.66 -3.73 9.02
CA ASN A 135 7.47 -4.55 8.71
C ASN A 135 7.50 -5.97 9.30
N GLU A 136 8.56 -6.33 10.04
CA GLU A 136 8.85 -7.71 10.47
C GLU A 136 7.70 -8.40 11.22
N THR A 137 7.06 -7.69 12.15
CA THR A 137 6.04 -8.29 13.05
C THR A 137 4.60 -8.08 12.57
N SER A 138 4.28 -6.88 12.09
CA SER A 138 2.90 -6.42 11.88
C SER A 138 2.67 -5.69 10.55
N GLY A 139 3.68 -5.67 9.68
CA GLY A 139 3.60 -4.96 8.41
C GLY A 139 2.66 -5.64 7.41
N PRO A 140 2.01 -4.87 6.51
CA PRO A 140 1.13 -5.40 5.45
C PRO A 140 1.84 -6.25 4.40
N MET A 141 3.16 -6.21 4.38
CA MET A 141 4.02 -6.90 3.42
C MET A 141 5.30 -7.38 4.10
N ARG A 142 5.88 -8.45 3.56
CA ARG A 142 7.17 -9.02 3.95
C ARG A 142 8.05 -9.27 2.72
N ASN A 143 9.36 -9.41 2.92
CA ASN A 143 10.35 -9.53 1.85
C ASN A 143 10.21 -8.39 0.84
N ILE A 144 10.15 -7.16 1.36
CA ILE A 144 9.99 -5.94 0.55
C ILE A 144 11.34 -5.64 -0.10
N GLN A 145 11.43 -5.80 -1.41
CA GLN A 145 12.62 -5.53 -2.20
C GLN A 145 12.35 -4.34 -3.11
N ILE A 146 13.26 -3.38 -3.13
CA ILE A 146 13.21 -2.26 -4.06
C ILE A 146 14.55 -2.20 -4.77
N LYS A 147 14.51 -2.29 -6.10
CA LYS A 147 15.67 -2.16 -6.97
C LYS A 147 15.64 -0.79 -7.62
N TRP A 148 16.58 0.06 -7.26
CA TRP A 148 16.77 1.36 -7.92
C TRP A 148 17.47 1.17 -9.27
N LEU A 149 16.93 1.81 -10.30
CA LEU A 149 17.40 1.72 -11.68
C LEU A 149 17.67 3.13 -12.23
N GLN A 150 18.62 3.24 -13.17
CA GLN A 150 18.97 4.52 -13.79
C GLN A 150 17.75 5.24 -14.38
N GLY A 151 17.79 6.59 -14.33
CA GLY A 151 16.71 7.45 -14.80
C GLY A 151 15.48 7.44 -13.88
N ASN A 152 15.72 7.42 -12.56
CA ASN A 152 14.70 7.41 -11.50
C ASN A 152 13.64 6.32 -11.66
N LYS A 153 14.07 5.15 -12.14
CA LYS A 153 13.22 3.97 -12.30
C LYS A 153 13.38 3.06 -11.10
N PHE A 154 12.36 2.25 -10.85
CA PHE A 154 12.42 1.24 -9.83
C PHE A 154 11.65 -0.02 -10.21
N GLU A 155 12.09 -1.13 -9.63
CA GLU A 155 11.29 -2.35 -9.51
C GLU A 155 11.03 -2.60 -8.04
N PHE A 156 9.82 -3.04 -7.70
CA PHE A 156 9.50 -3.48 -6.35
C PHE A 156 9.00 -4.92 -6.39
N TYR A 157 9.30 -5.64 -5.34
CA TYR A 157 8.74 -6.95 -5.04
C TYR A 157 8.39 -7.02 -3.56
N GLY A 158 7.34 -7.78 -3.24
CA GLY A 158 7.06 -8.14 -1.86
C GLY A 158 5.94 -9.14 -1.76
N VAL A 159 5.82 -9.76 -0.60
CA VAL A 159 4.78 -10.75 -0.32
C VAL A 159 3.76 -10.15 0.62
N VAL A 160 2.49 -10.20 0.23
CA VAL A 160 1.39 -9.64 1.02
C VAL A 160 1.15 -10.48 2.27
N ASP A 161 1.08 -9.81 3.42
CA ASP A 161 0.77 -10.42 4.71
C ASP A 161 -0.74 -10.36 5.02
N LYS A 162 -1.22 -11.14 6.00
CA LYS A 162 -2.63 -11.09 6.45
C LYS A 162 -3.00 -9.74 7.02
N SER A 163 -2.08 -9.01 7.62
CA SER A 163 -2.33 -7.69 8.21
C SER A 163 -2.84 -6.66 7.18
N ILE A 164 -2.62 -6.90 5.87
CA ILE A 164 -3.26 -6.15 4.76
C ILE A 164 -4.78 -6.11 4.92
N MET A 165 -5.37 -7.14 5.55
CA MET A 165 -6.81 -7.24 5.74
C MET A 165 -7.35 -6.12 6.62
N SER A 166 -6.57 -5.56 7.54
CA SER A 166 -7.01 -4.38 8.29
C SER A 166 -7.20 -3.16 7.38
N ILE A 167 -6.40 -3.03 6.31
CA ILE A 167 -6.57 -2.00 5.28
C ILE A 167 -7.84 -2.31 4.50
N VAL A 168 -7.93 -3.53 3.97
CA VAL A 168 -9.06 -3.98 3.16
C VAL A 168 -10.38 -3.81 3.92
N ASN A 169 -10.45 -4.28 5.17
CA ASN A 169 -11.63 -4.20 6.02
C ASN A 169 -12.02 -2.76 6.35
N LYS A 170 -11.05 -1.94 6.83
CA LYS A 170 -11.29 -0.53 7.16
C LYS A 170 -11.80 0.25 5.96
N HIS A 171 -11.26 0.00 4.77
CA HIS A 171 -11.68 0.72 3.58
C HIS A 171 -13.00 0.15 3.07
N MET A 172 -13.14 -1.16 2.85
CA MET A 172 -14.37 -1.74 2.30
C MET A 172 -15.60 -1.65 3.22
N GLY A 173 -15.45 -1.11 4.44
CA GLY A 173 -16.49 -1.16 5.46
C GLY A 173 -16.87 -2.61 5.81
N LEU A 174 -15.99 -3.56 5.50
CA LEU A 174 -16.16 -4.95 5.84
C LEU A 174 -15.67 -5.11 7.26
N ASN A 175 -16.58 -5.47 8.16
CA ASN A 175 -16.21 -6.08 9.42
C ASN A 175 -16.30 -7.60 9.26
N GLU A 176 -15.55 -8.31 10.09
CA GLU A 176 -15.57 -9.77 10.10
C GLU A 176 -16.91 -10.30 10.67
N GLU A 177 -17.64 -9.45 11.40
CA GLU A 177 -18.94 -9.77 12.00
C GLU A 177 -20.07 -9.86 10.96
N ASP A 178 -20.18 -8.89 10.03
CA ASP A 178 -21.26 -8.84 9.04
C ASP A 178 -20.94 -9.71 7.82
N ASN A 179 -19.66 -9.89 7.48
CA ASN A 179 -19.23 -10.57 6.25
C ASN A 179 -18.07 -11.58 6.46
N PRO A 180 -18.17 -12.52 7.42
CA PRO A 180 -17.06 -13.40 7.81
C PRO A 180 -16.54 -14.25 6.64
N ALA A 181 -17.45 -14.77 5.82
CA ALA A 181 -17.08 -15.62 4.68
C ALA A 181 -16.28 -14.84 3.62
N LEU A 182 -16.68 -13.60 3.33
CA LEU A 182 -16.02 -12.75 2.34
C LEU A 182 -14.66 -12.29 2.84
N VAL A 183 -14.56 -11.78 4.07
CA VAL A 183 -13.29 -11.35 4.69
C VAL A 183 -12.29 -12.50 4.73
N LYS A 184 -12.72 -13.69 5.20
CA LYS A 184 -11.88 -14.90 5.24
C LYS A 184 -11.48 -15.39 3.84
N TRP A 185 -12.32 -15.18 2.84
CA TRP A 185 -12.03 -15.57 1.46
C TRP A 185 -11.03 -14.60 0.80
N ILE A 186 -11.20 -13.28 0.96
CA ILE A 186 -10.25 -12.27 0.48
C ILE A 186 -8.88 -12.46 1.16
N GLY A 187 -8.87 -12.64 2.48
CA GLY A 187 -7.64 -12.89 3.23
C GLY A 187 -6.89 -14.13 2.73
N ARG A 188 -7.59 -15.22 2.40
CA ARG A 188 -6.96 -16.42 1.81
C ARG A 188 -6.37 -16.18 0.43
N ILE A 189 -6.93 -15.26 -0.34
CA ILE A 189 -6.48 -14.99 -1.70
C ILE A 189 -5.34 -14.01 -1.74
N LEU A 190 -5.31 -13.01 -0.86
CA LEU A 190 -4.26 -12.00 -0.82
C LEU A 190 -3.05 -12.45 0.00
N HIS A 191 -3.29 -13.18 1.10
CA HIS A 191 -2.20 -13.63 1.97
C HIS A 191 -1.23 -14.54 1.21
N ASN A 192 0.07 -14.29 1.42
CA ASN A 192 1.16 -14.99 0.75
C ASN A 192 1.14 -14.87 -0.77
N LYS A 193 0.55 -13.80 -1.31
CA LYS A 193 0.70 -13.48 -2.74
C LYS A 193 1.89 -12.57 -2.96
N PRO A 194 2.79 -12.96 -3.86
CA PRO A 194 3.82 -12.03 -4.31
C PRO A 194 3.16 -10.95 -5.16
N VAL A 195 3.64 -9.74 -4.98
CA VAL A 195 3.33 -8.58 -5.78
C VAL A 195 4.65 -8.06 -6.30
N TYR A 196 4.73 -7.88 -7.61
CA TYR A 196 5.82 -7.21 -8.29
C TYR A 196 5.26 -5.97 -8.98
N GLY A 197 6.06 -4.94 -9.11
CA GLY A 197 5.75 -3.88 -10.05
C GLY A 197 6.98 -3.11 -10.47
N LYS A 198 6.79 -2.31 -11.51
CA LYS A 198 7.83 -1.49 -12.11
C LYS A 198 7.27 -0.11 -12.38
N GLY A 199 8.10 0.90 -12.14
CA GLY A 199 7.69 2.28 -12.27
C GLY A 199 8.86 3.25 -12.35
N SER A 200 8.51 4.53 -12.26
CA SER A 200 9.43 5.64 -12.15
C SER A 200 8.91 6.65 -11.14
N PHE A 201 9.79 7.52 -10.67
CA PHE A 201 9.42 8.63 -9.82
C PHE A 201 10.10 9.92 -10.28
N ASP A 202 9.46 11.04 -10.01
CA ASP A 202 10.00 12.36 -10.28
C ASP A 202 9.70 13.30 -9.10
N LEU A 203 10.71 14.06 -8.68
CA LEU A 203 10.54 15.13 -7.71
C LEU A 203 9.91 16.34 -8.41
N VAL A 204 8.64 16.63 -8.10
CA VAL A 204 7.92 17.77 -8.71
C VAL A 204 8.07 19.03 -7.87
N SER A 205 8.14 18.88 -6.55
CA SER A 205 8.39 19.96 -5.60
C SER A 205 8.98 19.38 -4.31
N PRO A 206 9.50 20.21 -3.38
CA PRO A 206 10.17 19.69 -2.20
C PRO A 206 9.35 18.77 -1.28
N ASN A 207 8.03 18.75 -1.44
CA ASN A 207 7.13 17.90 -0.67
C ASN A 207 6.17 17.11 -1.57
N TYR A 208 6.55 16.91 -2.83
CA TYR A 208 5.73 16.16 -3.77
C TYR A 208 6.59 15.34 -4.73
N VAL A 209 6.46 14.04 -4.61
CA VAL A 209 7.01 13.04 -5.53
C VAL A 209 5.86 12.50 -6.37
N GLU A 210 5.97 12.65 -7.68
CA GLU A 210 5.08 11.96 -8.63
C GLU A 210 5.62 10.54 -8.82
N ILE A 211 4.71 9.57 -8.84
CA ILE A 211 5.03 8.17 -9.09
C ILE A 211 4.24 7.74 -10.32
N ASP A 212 4.93 7.12 -11.27
CA ASP A 212 4.28 6.41 -12.36
C ASP A 212 4.55 4.91 -12.24
N MET A 213 3.54 4.12 -12.59
CA MET A 213 3.60 2.66 -12.56
C MET A 213 3.37 2.14 -13.97
N GLU A 214 4.36 1.45 -14.51
CA GLU A 214 4.32 0.80 -15.82
C GLU A 214 3.56 -0.53 -15.74
N THR A 215 3.87 -1.33 -14.72
CA THR A 215 3.27 -2.66 -14.54
C THR A 215 3.13 -3.02 -13.08
N VAL A 216 2.10 -3.81 -12.79
CA VAL A 216 1.95 -4.51 -11.52
C VAL A 216 1.51 -5.93 -11.81
N VAL A 217 2.19 -6.89 -11.19
CA VAL A 217 1.91 -8.31 -11.29
C VAL A 217 1.58 -8.82 -9.89
N MET A 218 0.49 -9.57 -9.75
CA MET A 218 0.14 -10.27 -8.52
C MET A 218 0.05 -11.77 -8.79
N GLY A 219 0.89 -12.57 -8.12
CA GLY A 219 1.09 -13.96 -8.49
C GLY A 219 1.63 -14.08 -9.92
N ASN A 220 0.86 -14.65 -10.83
CA ASN A 220 1.20 -14.80 -12.26
C ASN A 220 0.28 -13.97 -13.17
N ARG A 221 -0.36 -12.93 -12.63
CA ARG A 221 -1.31 -12.10 -13.37
C ARG A 221 -0.85 -10.65 -13.37
N THR A 222 -0.59 -10.14 -14.57
CA THR A 222 -0.48 -8.70 -14.80
C THR A 222 -1.84 -8.05 -14.55
N LEU A 223 -1.84 -7.00 -13.74
CA LEU A 223 -3.02 -6.21 -13.46
C LEU A 223 -3.33 -5.32 -14.66
N LYS A 224 -4.63 -5.09 -14.91
CA LYS A 224 -5.09 -4.15 -15.94
C LYS A 224 -4.74 -2.71 -15.59
N ASP A 225 -4.66 -1.82 -16.58
CA ASP A 225 -4.28 -0.41 -16.41
C ASP A 225 -5.13 0.35 -15.39
N GLU A 226 -6.43 0.03 -15.31
CA GLU A 226 -7.35 0.59 -14.31
C GLU A 226 -6.91 0.26 -12.86
N ASN A 227 -6.37 -0.93 -12.66
CA ASN A 227 -5.82 -1.40 -11.38
C ASN A 227 -4.45 -0.81 -11.11
N VAL A 228 -3.59 -0.74 -12.12
CA VAL A 228 -2.27 -0.12 -12.02
C VAL A 228 -2.38 1.35 -11.66
N SER A 229 -3.29 2.10 -12.31
CA SER A 229 -3.52 3.53 -12.06
C SER A 229 -3.95 3.80 -10.63
N LEU A 230 -4.69 2.89 -10.01
CA LEU A 230 -5.12 3.04 -8.63
C LEU A 230 -4.02 2.72 -7.63
N ILE A 231 -3.24 1.67 -7.88
CA ILE A 231 -2.05 1.37 -7.07
C ILE A 231 -1.07 2.55 -7.12
N ARG A 232 -0.88 3.14 -8.30
CA ARG A 232 -0.10 4.36 -8.49
C ARG A 232 -0.61 5.51 -7.62
N ASN A 233 -1.92 5.77 -7.64
CA ASN A 233 -2.51 6.83 -6.83
C ASN A 233 -2.31 6.61 -5.33
N GLU A 234 -2.48 5.38 -4.84
CA GLU A 234 -2.31 5.07 -3.42
C GLU A 234 -0.85 5.10 -2.97
N LEU A 235 0.06 4.57 -3.80
CA LEU A 235 1.49 4.66 -3.54
C LEU A 235 1.95 6.13 -3.49
N ARG A 236 1.47 6.93 -4.45
CA ARG A 236 1.71 8.38 -4.47
C ARG A 236 1.14 9.06 -3.21
N ASN A 237 -0.06 8.70 -2.77
CA ASN A 237 -0.65 9.26 -1.55
C ASN A 237 0.14 8.87 -0.30
N LEU A 238 0.59 7.61 -0.19
CA LEU A 238 1.43 7.13 0.91
C LEU A 238 2.74 7.90 0.96
N ILE A 239 3.45 8.00 -0.17
CA ILE A 239 4.75 8.69 -0.26
C ILE A 239 4.57 10.16 0.08
N ASN A 240 3.62 10.87 -0.53
CA ASN A 240 3.44 12.30 -0.28
C ASN A 240 2.86 12.62 1.10
N LYS A 241 2.21 11.65 1.75
CA LYS A 241 1.84 11.79 3.16
C LYS A 241 3.06 11.68 4.08
N ALA A 242 4.01 10.80 3.76
CA ALA A 242 5.26 10.67 4.50
C ALA A 242 6.20 11.88 4.25
N VAL A 243 6.30 12.29 2.98
CA VAL A 243 7.09 13.43 2.50
C VAL A 243 6.28 14.73 2.66
N SER A 244 6.10 15.18 3.89
CA SER A 244 5.46 16.45 4.19
C SER A 244 6.28 17.28 5.17
N LEU A 245 6.24 18.61 5.02
CA LEU A 245 6.89 19.54 5.95
C LEU A 245 6.39 19.36 7.39
N GLU A 246 5.13 18.98 7.55
CA GLU A 246 4.55 18.70 8.88
C GLU A 246 5.25 17.52 9.57
N ASN A 247 5.84 16.61 8.79
CA ASN A 247 6.63 15.49 9.30
C ASN A 247 8.12 15.82 9.46
N GLY A 248 8.52 17.07 9.27
CA GLY A 248 9.93 17.47 9.26
C GLY A 248 10.71 16.93 8.06
N VAL A 249 9.99 16.55 6.98
CA VAL A 249 10.56 16.05 5.73
C VAL A 249 10.48 17.12 4.65
N SER A 250 11.60 17.38 3.98
CA SER A 250 11.68 18.13 2.73
C SER A 250 12.67 17.46 1.80
N ILE A 251 12.48 17.57 0.49
CA ILE A 251 13.35 16.96 -0.52
C ILE A 251 13.89 18.06 -1.43
N GLU A 252 15.20 18.24 -1.44
CA GLU A 252 15.90 19.14 -2.36
C GLU A 252 16.34 18.37 -3.59
N GLU A 253 16.84 17.14 -3.40
CA GLU A 253 17.19 16.22 -4.46
C GLU A 253 16.68 14.80 -4.16
N LEU A 254 16.15 14.13 -5.18
CA LEU A 254 15.81 12.71 -5.15
C LEU A 254 16.10 12.10 -6.53
N THR A 255 17.20 11.38 -6.64
CA THR A 255 17.70 10.84 -7.91
C THR A 255 18.23 9.42 -7.72
N VAL A 256 18.35 8.66 -8.81
CA VAL A 256 19.03 7.34 -8.79
C VAL A 256 20.38 7.44 -9.49
N GLU A 257 21.44 7.21 -8.73
CA GLU A 257 22.82 7.17 -9.21
C GLU A 257 23.45 5.81 -8.91
N ASN A 258 24.06 5.19 -9.92
CA ASN A 258 24.76 3.90 -9.77
C ASN A 258 23.92 2.78 -9.10
N GLY A 259 22.60 2.79 -9.30
CA GLY A 259 21.70 1.80 -8.70
C GLY A 259 21.41 2.01 -7.21
N ALA A 260 21.65 3.23 -6.70
CA ALA A 260 21.33 3.65 -5.35
C ALA A 260 20.51 4.95 -5.38
N LEU A 261 19.67 5.16 -4.36
CA LEU A 261 18.85 6.34 -4.21
C LEU A 261 19.66 7.45 -3.54
N HIS A 262 19.94 8.52 -4.28
CA HIS A 262 20.47 9.75 -3.72
C HIS A 262 19.33 10.61 -3.18
N TYR A 263 19.52 11.10 -1.96
CA TYR A 263 18.57 11.97 -1.26
C TYR A 263 19.32 13.15 -0.66
N GLU A 264 18.83 14.36 -0.93
CA GLU A 264 19.23 15.59 -0.25
C GLU A 264 17.99 16.31 0.27
N GLY A 265 18.05 16.82 1.50
CA GLY A 265 16.98 17.60 2.10
C GLY A 265 16.96 17.48 3.61
N THR A 266 15.77 17.32 4.18
CA THR A 266 15.61 17.19 5.63
C THR A 266 14.77 15.98 6.02
N LEU A 267 15.18 15.31 7.10
CA LEU A 267 14.45 14.21 7.73
C LEU A 267 14.12 14.55 9.18
N PRO A 268 13.10 13.92 9.80
CA PRO A 268 12.83 14.11 11.21
C PRO A 268 14.03 13.70 12.06
N ARG A 269 14.36 14.48 13.08
CA ARG A 269 15.44 14.12 14.01
C ARG A 269 15.08 12.88 14.82
N GLU A 270 13.82 12.80 15.24
CA GLU A 270 13.28 11.66 15.97
C GLU A 270 11.94 11.24 15.38
N ILE A 271 11.68 9.93 15.38
CA ILE A 271 10.40 9.35 14.95
C ILE A 271 9.98 8.24 15.92
N LYS A 272 8.67 8.13 16.18
CA LYS A 272 8.09 7.14 17.09
C LYS A 272 6.77 6.61 16.54
N GLY A 273 6.55 5.29 16.57
CA GLY A 273 5.26 4.69 16.24
C GLY A 273 4.25 4.77 17.40
N GLN A 274 2.95 4.82 17.08
CA GLN A 274 1.84 4.80 18.03
C GLN A 274 1.12 3.46 18.11
#